data_AF-A0A7R9T1H4-F1
#
_entry.id   AF-A0A7R9T1H4-F1
#
_cell.length_a   1.000
_cell.length_b   1.000
_cell.length_c   1.000
_cell.angle_alpha   90.00
_cell.angle_beta   90.00
_cell.angle_gamma   90.00
#
_symmetry.space_group_name_H-M   'P 1'
#
loop_
_entity.id
_entity.type
_entity.pdbx_description
1 polymer ?
#
loop_
_entity_poly.entity_id
_entity_poly.type
_entity_poly.pdbx_seq_one_letter_code
_entity_poly.pdbx_strand_id
1 'polypeptide(L)'
;QRRIREAMASLLAYFLFSPVCETVTARVGAVKTPDLSLPKLFLETYRFPQFVPELESPPAVGDTDPLMTDVVDRNRVLYMFKRRQTLMYTYDAVDDDESALLALALDEEAETESGELRVMRDAARISCAPVVIGNLVSALGEAQSYEEAMRIVDALMTNVQSTRLHAMAFLASLGRWDETSERFIRRPPRSTTDISLWVGMAEVLTSCLESFMRVEDSILPPLAMKKMIEVVHDVIVPLASAGAALSVSCDGDMLRDPPVLRHPIAAGKALGDDGGAFCAARADAVRAAMSLLANVYEAARRFRIYAVPDVDAEAVVAELLDIDCVGVVTNTLVGEPSCDYTARCVAIDAVNAALRLGGVPSEDIFNLVQSMLTRVYPSYSSSDHRGSVLMNKATRVLLLIMDSSRSDKWADGFYEIDDLVWLSDMLVDASSRARERAWQIVAASVGPSSPIADVIAAKFPDIFERATACALDKEEAAVTRAAAFR
;
A
#
# COMPACT_ATOMS: atom_id res chain seq x y z
N GLN A 1 7.90 -2.39 -49.74
CA GLN A 1 8.78 -2.73 -48.59
C GLN A 1 9.08 -1.54 -47.69
N ARG A 2 9.63 -0.41 -48.17
CA ARG A 2 9.85 0.80 -47.34
C ARG A 2 8.58 1.33 -46.65
N ARG A 3 7.48 1.49 -47.42
CA ARG A 3 6.16 1.86 -46.88
C ARG A 3 5.58 0.85 -45.87
N ILE A 4 5.96 -0.43 -45.97
CA ILE A 4 5.51 -1.48 -45.04
C ILE A 4 6.30 -1.39 -43.72
N ARG A 5 7.60 -1.08 -43.80
CA ARG A 5 8.43 -0.82 -42.61
C ARG A 5 8.02 0.47 -41.89
N GLU A 6 7.68 1.51 -42.63
CA GLU A 6 7.14 2.76 -42.07
C GLU A 6 5.77 2.53 -41.41
N ALA A 7 4.89 1.76 -42.03
CA ALA A 7 3.61 1.37 -41.43
C ALA A 7 3.79 0.50 -40.17
N MET A 8 4.71 -0.46 -40.16
CA MET A 8 5.04 -1.27 -38.97
C MET A 8 5.68 -0.45 -37.85
N ALA A 9 6.55 0.51 -38.18
CA ALA A 9 7.15 1.39 -37.18
C ALA A 9 6.11 2.34 -36.56
N SER A 10 5.18 2.87 -37.36
CA SER A 10 4.04 3.64 -36.83
C SER A 10 3.10 2.77 -35.98
N LEU A 11 2.87 1.51 -36.37
CA LEU A 11 2.03 0.59 -35.62
C LEU A 11 2.67 0.17 -34.29
N LEU A 12 3.99 -0.07 -34.29
CA LEU A 12 4.79 -0.38 -33.08
C LEU A 12 4.92 0.83 -32.17
N ALA A 13 5.12 2.05 -32.72
CA ALA A 13 5.11 3.28 -31.94
C ALA A 13 3.73 3.54 -31.32
N TYR A 14 2.64 3.25 -32.05
CA TYR A 14 1.29 3.33 -31.48
C TYR A 14 1.09 2.30 -30.36
N PHE A 15 1.54 1.06 -30.54
CA PHE A 15 1.38 -0.01 -29.53
C PHE A 15 2.24 0.20 -28.28
N LEU A 16 3.48 0.68 -28.44
CA LEU A 16 4.43 0.91 -27.33
C LEU A 16 4.11 2.19 -26.54
N PHE A 17 3.52 3.20 -27.19
CA PHE A 17 3.24 4.49 -26.56
C PHE A 17 1.77 4.75 -26.27
N SER A 18 0.83 3.91 -26.70
CA SER A 18 -0.59 4.02 -26.29
C SER A 18 -0.76 4.05 -24.76
N PRO A 19 -0.06 3.21 -23.97
CA PRO A 19 -0.16 3.26 -22.50
C PRO A 19 0.32 4.61 -21.93
N VAL A 20 1.38 5.17 -22.53
CA VAL A 20 1.99 6.46 -22.14
C VAL A 20 1.08 7.64 -22.54
N CYS A 21 0.52 7.61 -23.74
CA CYS A 21 -0.48 8.57 -24.21
C CYS A 21 -1.73 8.58 -23.32
N GLU A 22 -2.18 7.40 -22.87
CA GLU A 22 -3.30 7.25 -21.93
C GLU A 22 -2.96 7.77 -20.53
N THR A 23 -1.72 7.58 -20.05
CA THR A 23 -1.28 8.13 -18.76
C THR A 23 -1.18 9.65 -18.80
N VAL A 24 -0.72 10.22 -19.92
CA VAL A 24 -0.59 11.67 -20.12
C VAL A 24 -1.96 12.35 -20.33
N THR A 25 -2.85 11.76 -21.12
CA THR A 25 -4.24 12.29 -21.26
C THR A 25 -5.00 12.24 -19.94
N ALA A 26 -4.77 11.21 -19.11
CA ALA A 26 -5.31 11.15 -17.75
C ALA A 26 -4.70 12.22 -16.81
N ARG A 27 -3.41 12.56 -16.98
CA ARG A 27 -2.71 13.58 -16.17
C ARG A 27 -3.07 15.02 -16.53
N VAL A 28 -3.34 15.29 -17.80
CA VAL A 28 -3.55 16.66 -18.32
C VAL A 28 -5.04 17.02 -18.42
N GLY A 29 -5.96 16.03 -18.27
CA GLY A 29 -7.40 16.26 -18.35
C GLY A 29 -7.88 16.71 -19.74
N ALA A 30 -7.04 16.59 -20.77
CA ALA A 30 -7.33 17.02 -22.12
C ALA A 30 -8.12 15.95 -22.89
N VAL A 31 -9.08 16.40 -23.71
CA VAL A 31 -9.80 15.56 -24.68
C VAL A 31 -8.77 14.83 -25.55
N LYS A 32 -8.95 13.52 -25.78
CA LYS A 32 -8.16 12.70 -26.72
C LYS A 32 -8.07 13.43 -28.06
N THR A 33 -7.02 14.21 -28.29
CA THR A 33 -6.74 14.80 -29.59
C THR A 33 -5.85 13.82 -30.35
N PRO A 34 -6.20 13.50 -31.61
CA PRO A 34 -5.46 12.53 -32.42
C PRO A 34 -4.06 13.01 -32.86
N ASP A 35 -3.70 14.25 -32.54
CA ASP A 35 -2.57 14.97 -33.13
C ASP A 35 -1.44 15.30 -32.14
N LEU A 36 -1.35 14.60 -31.00
CA LEU A 36 -0.15 14.69 -30.15
C LEU A 36 0.96 13.80 -30.74
N SER A 37 1.95 14.43 -31.38
CA SER A 37 3.11 13.71 -31.89
C SER A 37 3.91 13.10 -30.72
N LEU A 38 4.23 11.81 -30.86
CA LEU A 38 5.04 10.99 -29.95
C LEU A 38 6.25 11.72 -29.29
N PRO A 39 6.99 12.60 -29.99
CA PRO A 39 8.09 13.36 -29.39
C PRO A 39 7.65 14.40 -28.35
N LYS A 40 6.50 15.05 -28.52
CA LYS A 40 5.94 16.01 -27.56
C LYS A 40 5.57 15.30 -26.26
N LEU A 41 5.00 14.11 -26.39
CA LEU A 41 4.66 13.24 -25.26
C LEU A 41 5.90 12.74 -24.52
N PHE A 42 6.97 12.42 -25.25
CA PHE A 42 8.28 12.04 -24.69
C PHE A 42 8.93 13.19 -23.91
N LEU A 43 8.88 14.42 -24.43
CA LEU A 43 9.41 15.62 -23.78
C LEU A 43 8.60 16.06 -22.56
N GLU A 44 7.28 15.87 -22.56
CA GLU A 44 6.42 16.19 -21.40
C GLU A 44 6.53 15.15 -20.27
N THR A 45 6.74 13.88 -20.61
CA THR A 45 6.86 12.80 -19.60
C THR A 45 8.20 12.88 -18.86
N TYR A 46 9.26 13.33 -19.53
CA TYR A 46 10.59 13.54 -18.97
C TYR A 46 10.88 15.04 -18.91
N ARG A 47 10.36 15.76 -17.91
CA ARG A 47 10.85 17.11 -17.60
C ARG A 47 12.33 17.01 -17.21
N PHE A 48 13.23 17.18 -18.17
CA PHE A 48 14.66 17.41 -18.04
C PHE A 48 14.89 18.89 -17.68
N PRO A 49 15.19 19.30 -16.43
CA PRO A 49 15.37 20.71 -16.14
C PRO A 49 16.84 21.15 -16.06
N GLN A 50 17.84 20.25 -16.17
CA GLN A 50 19.22 20.63 -15.86
C GLN A 50 20.32 20.30 -16.88
N PHE A 51 20.04 19.61 -17.99
CA PHE A 51 21.11 19.26 -18.95
C PHE A 51 20.78 19.50 -20.43
N VAL A 52 19.83 20.38 -20.73
CA VAL A 52 19.75 21.00 -22.06
C VAL A 52 20.02 22.49 -21.90
N PRO A 53 21.28 22.95 -21.94
CA PRO A 53 21.59 24.37 -21.85
C PRO A 53 21.17 25.19 -23.08
N GLU A 54 20.49 24.60 -24.08
CA GLU A 54 20.25 25.23 -25.38
C GLU A 54 18.93 24.77 -26.03
N LEU A 55 17.80 24.99 -25.36
CA LEU A 55 16.54 25.21 -26.07
C LEU A 55 16.23 26.70 -25.95
N GLU A 56 16.45 27.46 -27.02
CA GLU A 56 16.22 28.92 -27.04
C GLU A 56 14.77 29.30 -26.68
N SER A 57 13.82 28.36 -26.74
CA SER A 57 12.45 28.54 -26.25
C SER A 57 11.80 27.17 -25.97
N PRO A 58 11.37 26.85 -24.74
CA PRO A 58 10.50 25.70 -24.50
C PRO A 58 9.12 25.94 -25.16
N PRO A 59 8.51 24.92 -25.82
CA PRO A 59 7.25 25.11 -26.54
C PRO A 59 6.10 25.42 -25.58
N ALA A 60 5.26 26.40 -25.93
CA ALA A 60 4.11 26.80 -25.13
C ALA A 60 2.85 26.00 -25.52
N VAL A 61 1.91 25.91 -24.59
CA VAL A 61 0.60 25.30 -24.83
C VAL A 61 -0.14 26.13 -25.89
N GLY A 62 -0.33 25.56 -27.08
CA GLY A 62 -0.98 26.21 -28.23
C GLY A 62 -0.12 26.31 -29.49
N ASP A 63 1.18 25.98 -29.42
CA ASP A 63 2.05 26.01 -30.59
C ASP A 63 1.76 24.84 -31.55
N THR A 64 1.73 25.17 -32.85
CA THR A 64 1.48 24.27 -33.98
C THR A 64 2.45 23.09 -34.02
N ASP A 65 2.03 22.02 -34.71
CA ASP A 65 2.71 20.72 -34.77
C ASP A 65 4.24 20.86 -34.94
N PRO A 66 5.05 20.43 -33.95
CA PRO A 66 6.51 20.64 -33.93
C PRO A 66 7.28 19.79 -34.96
N LEU A 67 6.57 19.01 -35.80
CA LEU A 67 7.12 18.34 -36.98
C LEU A 67 7.09 19.21 -38.25
N MET A 68 6.34 20.32 -38.23
CA MET A 68 6.24 21.27 -39.35
C MET A 68 7.21 22.45 -39.22
N THR A 69 7.78 22.66 -38.04
CA THR A 69 8.85 23.61 -37.81
C THR A 69 10.14 22.82 -37.54
N ASP A 70 11.26 23.25 -38.13
CA ASP A 70 12.59 22.61 -38.08
C ASP A 70 13.22 22.54 -36.66
N VAL A 71 12.39 22.54 -35.60
CA VAL A 71 12.79 22.67 -34.20
C VAL A 71 13.00 21.29 -33.53
N VAL A 72 12.31 20.24 -33.99
CA VAL A 72 12.58 18.86 -33.52
C VAL A 72 13.42 18.13 -34.57
N ASP A 73 14.70 17.97 -34.27
CA ASP A 73 15.63 17.24 -35.13
C ASP A 73 15.19 15.77 -35.25
N ARG A 74 14.49 15.48 -36.34
CA ARG A 74 13.99 14.15 -36.69
C ARG A 74 15.13 13.14 -36.81
N ASN A 75 16.34 13.58 -37.16
CA ASN A 75 17.52 12.71 -37.15
C ASN A 75 17.93 12.35 -35.73
N ARG A 76 17.77 13.24 -34.75
CA ARG A 76 18.09 12.99 -33.34
C ARG A 76 17.13 12.00 -32.68
N VAL A 77 15.84 12.05 -33.02
CA VAL A 77 14.84 11.06 -32.56
C VAL A 77 15.04 9.70 -33.23
N LEU A 78 15.28 9.68 -34.55
CA LEU A 78 15.63 8.46 -35.29
C LEU A 78 16.98 7.89 -34.85
N TYR A 79 17.93 8.74 -34.46
CA TYR A 79 19.21 8.37 -33.87
C TYR A 79 18.98 7.69 -32.52
N MET A 80 18.17 8.25 -31.61
CA MET A 80 17.80 7.62 -30.33
C MET A 80 17.11 6.25 -30.52
N PHE A 81 16.29 6.08 -31.56
CA PHE A 81 15.67 4.79 -31.91
C PHE A 81 16.69 3.77 -32.46
N LYS A 82 17.54 4.21 -33.40
CA LYS A 82 18.64 3.40 -33.94
C LYS A 82 19.64 3.01 -32.84
N ARG A 83 19.81 3.88 -31.85
CA ARG A 83 20.65 3.72 -30.65
C ARG A 83 20.12 2.65 -29.70
N ARG A 84 18.80 2.60 -29.43
CA ARG A 84 18.16 1.50 -28.69
C ARG A 84 18.29 0.17 -29.43
N GLN A 85 18.07 0.16 -30.75
CA GLN A 85 18.28 -1.05 -31.56
C GLN A 85 19.74 -1.51 -31.57
N THR A 86 20.69 -0.58 -31.62
CA THR A 86 22.12 -0.90 -31.60
C THR A 86 22.53 -1.40 -30.22
N LEU A 87 22.00 -0.84 -29.14
CA LEU A 87 22.20 -1.33 -27.76
C LEU A 87 21.71 -2.77 -27.58
N MET A 88 20.50 -3.08 -28.06
CA MET A 88 19.99 -4.46 -28.06
C MET A 88 20.90 -5.40 -28.88
N TYR A 89 21.40 -4.95 -30.03
CA TYR A 89 22.30 -5.75 -30.87
C TYR A 89 23.73 -5.91 -30.31
N THR A 90 24.21 -4.95 -29.51
CA THR A 90 25.60 -4.98 -28.99
C THR A 90 25.68 -5.76 -27.68
N TYR A 91 24.59 -5.77 -26.91
CA TYR A 91 24.45 -6.50 -25.65
C TYR A 91 23.45 -7.67 -25.74
N ASP A 92 23.25 -8.19 -26.96
CA ASP A 92 22.34 -9.30 -27.35
C ASP A 92 22.65 -10.65 -26.63
N ALA A 93 23.63 -10.66 -25.73
CA ALA A 93 23.99 -11.80 -24.87
C ALA A 93 23.24 -11.81 -23.53
N VAL A 94 22.40 -10.81 -23.26
CA VAL A 94 21.62 -10.70 -22.03
C VAL A 94 20.14 -10.77 -22.42
N ASP A 95 19.43 -11.80 -21.96
CA ASP A 95 18.05 -12.14 -22.35
C ASP A 95 16.98 -11.06 -21.98
N ASP A 96 17.38 -9.89 -21.47
CA ASP A 96 16.49 -8.83 -20.94
C ASP A 96 17.02 -7.39 -21.21
N ASP A 97 16.13 -6.51 -21.69
CA ASP A 97 16.37 -5.10 -22.05
C ASP A 97 16.97 -4.28 -20.88
N GLU A 98 16.49 -4.48 -19.65
CA GLU A 98 16.95 -3.75 -18.45
C GLU A 98 18.36 -4.17 -18.05
N SER A 99 18.67 -5.45 -18.18
CA SER A 99 19.98 -5.99 -17.84
C SER A 99 21.07 -5.50 -18.81
N ALA A 100 20.73 -5.31 -20.10
CA ALA A 100 21.61 -4.66 -21.07
C ALA A 100 21.81 -3.15 -20.78
N LEU A 101 20.75 -2.44 -20.37
CA LEU A 101 20.83 -1.03 -19.97
C LEU A 101 21.69 -0.84 -18.72
N LEU A 102 21.55 -1.74 -17.73
CA LEU A 102 22.37 -1.72 -16.52
C LEU A 102 23.84 -1.98 -16.83
N ALA A 103 24.14 -2.98 -17.66
CA ALA A 103 25.50 -3.28 -18.09
C ALA A 103 26.17 -2.07 -18.76
N LEU A 104 25.45 -1.37 -19.63
CA LEU A 104 25.95 -0.13 -20.24
C LEU A 104 26.15 0.98 -19.21
N ALA A 105 25.19 1.18 -18.31
CA ALA A 105 25.23 2.27 -17.33
C ALA A 105 26.41 2.13 -16.34
N LEU A 106 26.76 0.88 -16.00
CA LEU A 106 27.85 0.51 -15.10
C LEU A 106 29.24 0.43 -15.79
N ASP A 107 29.29 0.48 -17.12
CA ASP A 107 30.54 0.39 -17.86
C ASP A 107 31.48 1.57 -17.55
N GLU A 108 32.78 1.30 -17.42
CA GLU A 108 33.77 2.31 -17.08
C GLU A 108 34.11 3.20 -18.28
N GLU A 109 34.30 4.50 -18.04
CA GLU A 109 34.70 5.43 -19.09
C GLU A 109 36.12 5.09 -19.57
N ALA A 110 36.25 4.67 -20.83
CA ALA A 110 37.54 4.46 -21.45
C ALA A 110 38.07 5.79 -22.03
N GLU A 111 39.36 6.08 -21.86
CA GLU A 111 39.97 7.31 -22.38
C GLU A 111 39.83 7.47 -23.91
N THR A 112 39.69 6.35 -24.63
CA THR A 112 39.53 6.30 -26.09
C THR A 112 38.06 6.27 -26.55
N GLU A 113 37.12 6.44 -25.63
CA GLU A 113 35.70 6.28 -25.92
C GLU A 113 35.12 7.46 -26.71
N SER A 114 34.32 7.13 -27.74
CA SER A 114 33.66 8.13 -28.57
C SER A 114 32.68 8.98 -27.75
N GLY A 115 32.53 10.26 -28.12
CA GLY A 115 31.56 11.15 -27.45
C GLY A 115 30.12 10.63 -27.54
N GLU A 116 29.79 9.85 -28.57
CA GLU A 116 28.48 9.23 -28.73
C GLU A 116 28.22 8.14 -27.69
N LEU A 117 29.22 7.31 -27.38
CA LEU A 117 29.17 6.24 -26.37
C LEU A 117 29.00 6.81 -24.96
N ARG A 118 29.76 7.86 -24.62
CA ARG A 118 29.60 8.59 -23.35
C ARG A 118 28.18 9.11 -23.12
N VAL A 119 27.60 9.78 -24.12
CA VAL A 119 26.20 10.26 -24.02
C VAL A 119 25.21 9.08 -23.95
N MET A 120 25.52 7.89 -24.47
CA MET A 120 24.62 6.72 -24.32
C MET A 120 24.64 6.22 -22.89
N ARG A 121 25.85 6.14 -22.31
CA ARG A 121 26.05 5.72 -20.94
C ARG A 121 25.34 6.66 -19.97
N ASP A 122 25.48 7.97 -20.15
CA ASP A 122 24.80 8.95 -19.30
C ASP A 122 23.28 8.86 -19.44
N ALA A 123 22.75 8.68 -20.65
CA ALA A 123 21.32 8.46 -20.86
C ALA A 123 20.81 7.15 -20.24
N ALA A 124 21.63 6.09 -20.23
CA ALA A 124 21.31 4.84 -19.56
C ALA A 124 21.33 4.99 -18.04
N ARG A 125 22.30 5.71 -17.47
CA ARG A 125 22.35 6.02 -16.03
C ARG A 125 21.10 6.78 -15.52
N ILE A 126 20.47 7.56 -16.40
CA ILE A 126 19.26 8.36 -16.06
C ILE A 126 17.97 7.54 -16.25
N SER A 127 17.96 6.52 -17.10
CA SER A 127 16.74 5.74 -17.42
C SER A 127 16.70 4.36 -16.76
N CYS A 128 17.85 3.83 -16.34
CA CYS A 128 17.98 2.52 -15.71
C CYS A 128 17.51 2.57 -14.25
N ALA A 129 16.46 1.81 -13.93
CA ALA A 129 15.79 1.89 -12.64
C ALA A 129 16.72 1.58 -11.43
N PRO A 130 17.59 0.55 -11.47
CA PRO A 130 18.58 0.31 -10.41
C PRO A 130 19.54 1.48 -10.17
N VAL A 131 19.95 2.20 -11.23
CA VAL A 131 20.89 3.33 -11.10
C VAL A 131 20.18 4.55 -10.52
N VAL A 132 18.99 4.88 -11.02
CA VAL A 132 18.17 5.99 -10.52
C VAL A 132 17.86 5.79 -9.03
N ILE A 133 17.38 4.60 -8.66
CA ILE A 133 17.05 4.27 -7.28
C ILE A 133 18.32 4.25 -6.41
N GLY A 134 19.41 3.63 -6.88
CA GLY A 134 20.67 3.60 -6.15
C GLY A 134 21.19 4.99 -5.82
N ASN A 135 21.16 5.91 -6.78
CA ASN A 135 21.58 7.30 -6.58
C ASN A 135 20.71 8.02 -5.55
N LEU A 136 19.39 7.83 -5.60
CA LEU A 136 18.46 8.43 -4.63
C LEU A 136 18.65 7.87 -3.22
N VAL A 137 18.90 6.56 -3.08
CA VAL A 137 19.20 5.94 -1.79
C VAL A 137 20.52 6.46 -1.21
N SER A 138 21.59 6.53 -2.02
CA SER A 138 22.86 7.10 -1.57
C SER A 138 22.72 8.56 -1.15
N ALA A 139 21.99 9.37 -1.94
CA ALA A 139 21.70 10.75 -1.60
C ALA A 139 20.89 10.87 -0.29
N LEU A 140 19.97 9.93 -0.02
CA LEU A 140 19.23 9.88 1.23
C LEU A 140 20.17 9.64 2.43
N GLY A 141 21.11 8.71 2.30
CA GLY A 141 22.14 8.45 3.31
C GLY A 141 23.02 9.67 3.60
N GLU A 142 23.37 10.43 2.55
CA GLU A 142 24.22 11.63 2.60
C GLU A 142 23.48 12.91 3.01
N ALA A 143 22.14 12.90 3.04
CA ALA A 143 21.33 14.08 3.33
C ALA A 143 21.72 14.73 4.67
N GLN A 144 22.06 16.02 4.61
CA GLN A 144 22.52 16.79 5.78
C GLN A 144 21.38 17.56 6.46
N SER A 145 20.24 17.68 5.78
CA SER A 145 19.06 18.38 6.29
C SER A 145 17.79 17.55 6.10
N TYR A 146 16.82 17.81 6.97
CA TYR A 146 15.50 17.19 6.89
C TYR A 146 14.78 17.53 5.56
N GLU A 147 14.84 18.78 5.12
CA GLU A 147 14.20 19.21 3.87
C GLU A 147 14.76 18.50 2.64
N GLU A 148 16.09 18.29 2.63
CA GLU A 148 16.76 17.54 1.58
C GLU A 148 16.32 16.07 1.59
N ALA A 149 16.31 15.42 2.76
CA ALA A 149 15.81 14.06 2.90
C ALA A 149 14.36 13.93 2.42
N MET A 150 13.47 14.84 2.80
CA MET A 150 12.08 14.84 2.35
C MET A 150 11.95 14.96 0.83
N ARG A 151 12.71 15.86 0.18
CA ARG A 151 12.70 15.99 -1.29
C ARG A 151 13.16 14.70 -1.96
N ILE A 152 14.12 13.99 -1.37
CA ILE A 152 14.60 12.71 -1.88
C ILE A 152 13.52 11.62 -1.72
N VAL A 153 12.82 11.59 -0.59
CA VAL A 153 11.69 10.67 -0.37
C VAL A 153 10.55 10.95 -1.36
N ASP A 154 10.22 12.20 -1.63
CA ASP A 154 9.22 12.58 -2.64
C ASP A 154 9.65 12.15 -4.05
N ALA A 155 10.95 12.27 -4.37
CA ALA A 155 11.51 11.80 -5.63
C ALA A 155 11.47 10.26 -5.74
N LEU A 156 11.80 9.54 -4.66
CA LEU A 156 11.67 8.08 -4.59
C LEU A 156 10.22 7.66 -4.82
N MET A 157 9.27 8.28 -4.13
CA MET A 157 7.84 8.00 -4.28
C MET A 157 7.37 8.24 -5.72
N THR A 158 7.77 9.36 -6.32
CA THR A 158 7.44 9.69 -7.71
C THR A 158 7.94 8.61 -8.69
N ASN A 159 9.17 8.11 -8.49
CA ASN A 159 9.75 7.09 -9.36
C ASN A 159 9.10 5.71 -9.15
N VAL A 160 8.87 5.30 -7.90
CA VAL A 160 8.22 4.02 -7.56
C VAL A 160 6.78 3.97 -8.10
N GLN A 161 6.05 5.08 -8.04
CA GLN A 161 4.68 5.16 -8.57
C GLN A 161 4.65 5.26 -10.10
N SER A 162 5.69 5.81 -10.73
CA SER A 162 5.71 5.98 -12.18
C SER A 162 5.83 4.64 -12.90
N THR A 163 6.65 3.72 -12.38
CA THR A 163 6.87 2.42 -13.01
C THR A 163 7.17 1.32 -11.99
N ARG A 164 6.69 0.11 -12.29
CA ARG A 164 6.96 -1.08 -11.49
C ARG A 164 8.45 -1.44 -11.42
N LEU A 165 9.23 -1.12 -12.46
CA LEU A 165 10.67 -1.41 -12.49
C LEU A 165 11.41 -0.65 -11.38
N HIS A 166 11.06 0.61 -11.16
CA HIS A 166 11.61 1.41 -10.06
C HIS A 166 11.15 0.89 -8.69
N ALA A 167 9.89 0.47 -8.56
CA ALA A 167 9.39 -0.18 -7.35
C ALA A 167 10.17 -1.46 -7.00
N MET A 168 10.41 -2.33 -7.99
CA MET A 168 11.16 -3.57 -7.79
C MET A 168 12.66 -3.31 -7.54
N ALA A 169 13.25 -2.33 -8.23
CA ALA A 169 14.63 -1.90 -8.00
C ALA A 169 14.81 -1.37 -6.57
N PHE A 170 13.83 -0.61 -6.04
CA PHE A 170 13.83 -0.16 -4.65
C PHE A 170 13.81 -1.32 -3.67
N LEU A 171 12.87 -2.28 -3.83
CA LEU A 171 12.83 -3.47 -2.97
C LEU A 171 14.12 -4.27 -3.04
N ALA A 172 14.67 -4.47 -4.24
CA ALA A 172 15.93 -5.18 -4.43
C ALA A 172 17.14 -4.47 -3.78
N SER A 173 17.10 -3.14 -3.71
CA SER A 173 18.17 -2.35 -3.11
C SER A 173 18.23 -2.50 -1.58
N LEU A 174 17.11 -2.74 -0.90
CA LEU A 174 17.01 -2.77 0.57
C LEU A 174 18.04 -3.66 1.25
N GLY A 175 18.35 -4.81 0.64
CA GLY A 175 19.35 -5.75 1.17
C GLY A 175 20.80 -5.26 1.11
N ARG A 176 21.05 -4.10 0.51
CA ARG A 176 22.38 -3.53 0.26
C ARG A 176 22.54 -2.12 0.83
N TRP A 177 21.56 -1.64 1.59
CA TRP A 177 21.63 -0.32 2.20
C TRP A 177 22.70 -0.32 3.29
N ASP A 178 23.41 0.79 3.39
CA ASP A 178 24.35 1.03 4.46
C ASP A 178 23.64 1.59 5.70
N GLU A 179 24.35 1.67 6.83
CA GLU A 179 23.74 2.16 8.08
C GLU A 179 23.18 3.59 7.95
N THR A 180 23.77 4.42 7.09
CA THR A 180 23.35 5.81 6.89
C THR A 180 21.99 5.90 6.20
N SER A 181 21.70 5.02 5.25
CA SER A 181 20.41 4.93 4.58
C SER A 181 19.38 4.15 5.41
N GLU A 182 19.82 3.07 6.07
CA GLU A 182 18.93 2.21 6.87
C GLU A 182 18.33 2.95 8.07
N ARG A 183 19.00 3.97 8.62
CA ARG A 183 18.51 4.71 9.79
C ARG A 183 17.09 5.28 9.61
N PHE A 184 16.70 5.60 8.38
CA PHE A 184 15.39 6.20 8.07
C PHE A 184 14.23 5.21 8.11
N ILE A 185 14.52 3.91 8.00
CA ILE A 185 13.50 2.85 8.04
C ILE A 185 13.59 1.99 9.31
N ARG A 186 14.79 1.89 9.91
CA ARG A 186 15.08 1.02 11.05
C ARG A 186 15.09 1.70 12.43
N ARG A 187 15.04 3.02 12.50
CA ARG A 187 15.00 3.72 13.79
C ARG A 187 13.60 4.27 14.06
N PRO A 188 13.02 4.02 15.24
CA PRO A 188 11.75 4.63 15.62
C PRO A 188 11.86 6.17 15.57
N PRO A 189 10.92 6.86 14.90
CA PRO A 189 10.95 8.32 14.83
C PRO A 189 10.69 8.93 16.22
N ARG A 190 11.46 9.97 16.58
CA ARG A 190 11.42 10.58 17.93
C ARG A 190 10.81 11.98 17.95
N SER A 191 10.89 12.70 16.85
CA SER A 191 10.33 14.05 16.69
C SER A 191 9.22 14.09 15.64
N THR A 192 8.42 15.15 15.62
CA THR A 192 7.38 15.38 14.60
C THR A 192 7.96 15.37 13.17
N THR A 193 9.14 15.93 12.98
CA THR A 193 9.86 15.92 11.71
C THR A 193 10.28 14.50 11.35
N ASP A 194 10.92 13.77 12.26
CA ASP A 194 11.33 12.37 11.99
C ASP A 194 10.13 11.50 11.63
N ILE A 195 8.99 11.73 12.29
CA ILE A 195 7.74 11.01 12.02
C ILE A 195 7.29 11.25 10.57
N SER A 196 7.27 12.49 10.12
CA SER A 196 6.82 12.84 8.76
C SER A 196 7.70 12.17 7.69
N LEU A 197 9.02 12.17 7.89
CA LEU A 197 9.95 11.49 6.99
C LEU A 197 9.79 9.97 7.01
N TRP A 198 9.63 9.39 8.19
CA TRP A 198 9.40 7.96 8.33
C TRP A 198 8.07 7.53 7.68
N VAL A 199 7.01 8.33 7.84
CA VAL A 199 5.72 8.12 7.16
C VAL A 199 5.91 8.10 5.65
N GLY A 200 6.63 9.07 5.08
CA GLY A 200 6.94 9.10 3.65
C GLY A 200 7.68 7.84 3.20
N MET A 201 8.68 7.38 3.96
CA MET A 201 9.39 6.14 3.66
C MET A 201 8.50 4.89 3.76
N ALA A 202 7.62 4.82 4.76
CA ALA A 202 6.66 3.74 4.91
C ALA A 202 5.66 3.71 3.74
N GLU A 203 5.25 4.86 3.21
CA GLU A 203 4.38 4.97 2.03
C GLU A 203 5.08 4.57 0.73
N VAL A 204 6.38 4.89 0.58
CA VAL A 204 7.22 4.37 -0.52
C VAL A 204 7.30 2.85 -0.46
N LEU A 205 7.62 2.28 0.71
CA LEU A 205 7.68 0.83 0.90
C LEU A 205 6.35 0.14 0.63
N THR A 206 5.25 0.72 1.12
CA THR A 206 3.89 0.24 0.87
C THR A 206 3.61 0.20 -0.64
N SER A 207 3.88 1.29 -1.35
CA SER A 207 3.67 1.38 -2.81
C SER A 207 4.52 0.38 -3.59
N CYS A 208 5.74 0.12 -3.13
CA CYS A 208 6.62 -0.90 -3.68
C CYS A 208 6.03 -2.31 -3.52
N LEU A 209 5.59 -2.67 -2.31
CA LEU A 209 5.00 -3.97 -2.02
C LEU A 209 3.67 -4.17 -2.77
N GLU A 210 2.83 -3.13 -2.88
CA GLU A 210 1.63 -3.14 -3.72
C GLU A 210 1.98 -3.43 -5.19
N SER A 211 3.03 -2.80 -5.71
CA SER A 211 3.50 -3.02 -7.09
C SER A 211 4.01 -4.44 -7.30
N PHE A 212 4.69 -5.00 -6.30
CA PHE A 212 5.10 -6.40 -6.28
C PHE A 212 3.89 -7.35 -6.32
N MET A 213 2.87 -7.09 -5.50
CA MET A 213 1.67 -7.93 -5.41
C MET A 213 0.74 -7.86 -6.64
N ARG A 214 0.99 -6.98 -7.62
CA ARG A 214 0.16 -6.93 -8.85
C ARG A 214 0.44 -8.06 -9.83
N VAL A 215 1.57 -8.76 -9.71
CA VAL A 215 1.97 -9.81 -10.65
C VAL A 215 2.30 -11.10 -9.91
N GLU A 216 1.75 -12.20 -10.40
CA GLU A 216 1.86 -13.53 -9.77
C GLU A 216 3.29 -14.07 -9.84
N ASP A 217 3.98 -13.90 -10.96
CA ASP A 217 5.33 -14.45 -11.19
C ASP A 217 6.47 -13.57 -10.64
N SER A 218 6.15 -12.49 -9.91
CA SER A 218 7.19 -11.63 -9.35
C SER A 218 7.81 -12.29 -8.13
N ILE A 219 9.14 -12.36 -8.08
CA ILE A 219 9.88 -12.89 -6.93
C ILE A 219 10.42 -11.72 -6.10
N LEU A 220 10.10 -11.70 -4.80
CA LEU A 220 10.69 -10.75 -3.86
C LEU A 220 12.07 -11.26 -3.43
N PRO A 221 13.14 -10.45 -3.52
CA PRO A 221 14.46 -10.87 -3.05
C PRO A 221 14.43 -11.25 -1.56
N PRO A 222 15.06 -12.38 -1.14
CA PRO A 222 15.02 -12.82 0.25
C PRO A 222 15.56 -11.79 1.25
N LEU A 223 16.60 -11.07 0.86
CA LEU A 223 17.18 -9.99 1.67
C LEU A 223 16.20 -8.82 1.86
N ALA A 224 15.37 -8.53 0.87
CA ALA A 224 14.33 -7.50 1.01
C ALA A 224 13.28 -7.93 2.02
N MET A 225 12.85 -9.20 1.99
CA MET A 225 11.89 -9.74 2.96
C MET A 225 12.47 -9.69 4.39
N LYS A 226 13.72 -10.14 4.59
CA LYS A 226 14.40 -10.05 5.89
C LYS A 226 14.47 -8.60 6.41
N LYS A 227 14.80 -7.65 5.53
CA LYS A 227 14.82 -6.23 5.89
C LYS A 227 13.44 -5.70 6.28
N MET A 228 12.36 -6.17 5.65
CA MET A 228 11.00 -5.82 6.08
C MET A 228 10.67 -6.40 7.46
N ILE A 229 11.09 -7.62 7.76
CA ILE A 229 10.91 -8.25 9.09
C ILE A 229 11.65 -7.46 10.16
N GLU A 230 12.89 -7.03 9.86
CA GLU A 230 13.65 -6.13 10.73
C GLU A 230 12.90 -4.81 11.00
N VAL A 231 12.34 -4.17 9.96
CA VAL A 231 11.52 -2.95 10.13
C VAL A 231 10.27 -3.22 10.99
N VAL A 232 9.65 -4.39 10.84
CA VAL A 232 8.51 -4.80 11.68
C VAL A 232 8.93 -4.84 13.14
N HIS A 233 10.01 -5.56 13.44
CA HIS A 233 10.53 -5.72 14.80
C HIS A 233 10.99 -4.40 15.42
N ASP A 234 11.79 -3.64 14.69
CA ASP A 234 12.52 -2.49 15.25
C ASP A 234 11.71 -1.21 15.31
N VAL A 235 10.66 -1.09 14.48
CA VAL A 235 9.89 0.15 14.37
C VAL A 235 8.39 -0.06 14.44
N ILE A 236 7.82 -0.97 13.65
CA ILE A 236 6.35 -1.12 13.60
C ILE A 236 5.79 -1.60 14.93
N VAL A 237 6.39 -2.63 15.55
CA VAL A 237 5.95 -3.14 16.86
C VAL A 237 6.10 -2.08 17.95
N PRO A 238 7.24 -1.38 18.08
CA PRO A 238 7.35 -0.25 19.01
C PRO A 238 6.31 0.85 18.77
N LEU A 239 6.05 1.24 17.51
CA LEU A 239 5.05 2.26 17.18
C LEU A 239 3.63 1.80 17.55
N ALA A 240 3.28 0.55 17.23
CA ALA A 240 1.99 -0.03 17.60
C ALA A 240 1.82 -0.14 19.12
N SER A 241 2.86 -0.59 19.82
CA SER A 241 2.87 -0.71 21.29
C SER A 241 2.71 0.64 21.97
N ALA A 242 3.31 1.68 21.39
CA ALA A 242 3.19 3.03 21.91
C ALA A 242 1.77 3.61 21.68
N GLY A 243 1.04 3.13 20.68
CA GLY A 243 -0.33 3.52 20.38
C GLY A 243 -0.47 4.90 19.70
N ALA A 244 -1.68 5.17 19.21
CA ALA A 244 -2.07 6.40 18.51
C ALA A 244 -3.17 7.19 19.25
N ALA A 245 -3.06 7.31 20.57
CA ALA A 245 -4.00 8.09 21.36
C ALA A 245 -3.93 9.58 20.99
N LEU A 246 -5.06 10.15 20.56
CA LEU A 246 -5.17 11.57 20.20
C LEU A 246 -5.45 12.49 21.41
N SER A 247 -5.71 11.90 22.59
CA SER A 247 -5.92 12.63 23.84
C SER A 247 -5.45 11.79 25.02
N VAL A 248 -4.82 12.42 26.02
CA VAL A 248 -4.72 11.82 27.36
C VAL A 248 -6.14 11.70 27.90
N SER A 249 -6.55 10.48 28.25
CA SER A 249 -7.84 10.09 28.82
C SER A 249 -8.69 11.25 29.37
N CYS A 250 -9.73 11.65 28.64
CA CYS A 250 -10.85 12.37 29.23
C CYS A 250 -12.03 11.40 29.27
N ASP A 251 -12.32 10.90 30.47
CA ASP A 251 -13.55 10.17 30.76
C ASP A 251 -14.78 10.89 30.18
N GLY A 252 -15.65 10.12 29.52
CA GLY A 252 -17.08 10.41 29.42
C GLY A 252 -17.60 11.39 28.36
N ASP A 253 -16.85 12.42 27.92
CA ASP A 253 -17.49 13.57 27.22
C ASP A 253 -17.18 13.76 25.72
N MET A 254 -16.44 12.84 25.09
CA MET A 254 -16.17 12.84 23.63
C MET A 254 -17.41 12.62 22.75
N LEU A 255 -18.62 12.57 23.29
CA LEU A 255 -19.86 12.57 22.49
C LEU A 255 -20.27 13.98 22.03
N ARG A 256 -19.63 15.04 22.52
CA ARG A 256 -20.05 16.44 22.26
C ARG A 256 -19.15 17.29 21.37
N ASP A 257 -17.92 16.85 21.05
CA ASP A 257 -17.06 17.69 20.21
C ASP A 257 -17.46 17.68 18.74
N PRO A 258 -17.51 18.87 18.09
CA PRO A 258 -17.91 18.99 16.70
C PRO A 258 -16.99 18.18 15.76
N PRO A 259 -17.51 17.69 14.62
CA PRO A 259 -16.79 16.77 13.71
C PRO A 259 -15.42 17.27 13.28
N VAL A 260 -15.28 18.59 13.19
CA VAL A 260 -14.06 19.26 12.75
C VAL A 260 -12.93 18.97 13.72
N LEU A 261 -13.13 18.97 15.04
CA LEU A 261 -12.05 18.84 16.04
C LEU A 261 -11.51 17.40 16.23
N ARG A 262 -12.04 16.41 15.52
CA ARG A 262 -11.60 15.00 15.59
C ARG A 262 -10.77 14.55 14.40
N HIS A 263 -10.58 15.43 13.42
CA HIS A 263 -9.58 15.26 12.37
C HIS A 263 -8.19 15.47 13.00
N PRO A 264 -7.14 14.67 12.72
CA PRO A 264 -5.82 14.82 13.36
C PRO A 264 -5.26 16.25 13.26
N ILE A 265 -5.44 16.91 12.11
CA ILE A 265 -5.09 18.33 11.89
C ILE A 265 -5.87 19.31 12.78
N ALA A 266 -7.11 19.00 13.14
CA ALA A 266 -8.00 19.87 13.88
C ALA A 266 -8.06 19.57 15.40
N ALA A 267 -7.83 18.32 15.80
CA ALA A 267 -7.45 17.94 17.16
C ALA A 267 -6.09 18.56 17.52
N GLY A 268 -5.16 18.55 16.54
CA GLY A 268 -3.88 19.26 16.61
C GLY A 268 -4.04 20.76 16.90
N LYS A 269 -5.01 21.41 16.24
CA LYS A 269 -5.36 22.83 16.50
C LYS A 269 -6.03 23.08 17.86
N ALA A 270 -6.69 22.10 18.46
CA ALA A 270 -7.37 22.26 19.75
C ALA A 270 -6.45 22.06 20.97
N LEU A 271 -5.41 21.24 20.83
CA LEU A 271 -4.47 20.88 21.90
C LEU A 271 -3.26 21.83 22.02
N GLY A 272 -3.21 22.87 21.17
CA GLY A 272 -2.08 23.81 21.10
C GLY A 272 -0.92 23.30 20.22
N ASP A 273 0.00 24.22 19.89
CA ASP A 273 0.99 24.05 18.83
C ASP A 273 2.02 22.92 19.07
N ASP A 274 2.28 22.52 20.33
CA ASP A 274 3.35 21.57 20.66
C ASP A 274 2.87 20.13 20.98
N GLY A 275 1.68 19.98 21.59
CA GLY A 275 1.16 18.66 22.00
C GLY A 275 0.27 17.99 20.96
N GLY A 276 -0.60 18.78 20.32
CA GLY A 276 -1.53 18.28 19.32
C GLY A 276 -0.88 17.83 18.02
N ALA A 277 0.11 18.58 17.55
CA ALA A 277 0.86 18.26 16.34
C ALA A 277 1.65 16.94 16.47
N PHE A 278 2.22 16.68 17.65
CA PHE A 278 2.93 15.43 17.92
C PHE A 278 1.99 14.22 17.99
N CYS A 279 0.85 14.34 18.67
CA CYS A 279 -0.17 13.29 18.69
C CYS A 279 -0.73 12.98 17.30
N ALA A 280 -0.99 14.01 16.49
CA ALA A 280 -1.44 13.85 15.11
C ALA A 280 -0.40 13.14 14.24
N ALA A 281 0.85 13.61 14.28
CA ALA A 281 1.96 12.98 13.56
C ALA A 281 2.11 11.51 13.96
N ARG A 282 2.04 11.21 15.27
CA ARG A 282 2.11 9.83 15.77
C ARG A 282 0.96 8.96 15.28
N ALA A 283 -0.26 9.49 15.21
CA ALA A 283 -1.39 8.76 14.64
C ALA A 283 -1.14 8.43 13.15
N ASP A 284 -0.59 9.38 12.38
CA ASP A 284 -0.19 9.15 11.00
C ASP A 284 0.94 8.10 10.88
N ALA A 285 1.90 8.11 11.80
CA ALA A 285 2.96 7.09 11.88
C ALA A 285 2.36 5.70 12.10
N VAL A 286 1.48 5.55 13.08
CA VAL A 286 0.84 4.25 13.37
C VAL A 286 -0.02 3.80 12.19
N ARG A 287 -0.76 4.72 11.55
CA ARG A 287 -1.54 4.43 10.34
C ARG A 287 -0.63 3.91 9.22
N ALA A 288 0.46 4.60 8.91
CA ALA A 288 1.41 4.18 7.89
C ALA A 288 2.11 2.85 8.25
N ALA A 289 2.43 2.65 9.53
CA ALA A 289 3.00 1.41 10.06
C ALA A 289 2.07 0.22 9.86
N MET A 290 0.78 0.37 10.17
CA MET A 290 -0.21 -0.69 9.99
C MET A 290 -0.46 -0.98 8.50
N SER A 291 -0.46 0.05 7.64
CA SER A 291 -0.58 -0.14 6.19
C SER A 291 0.61 -0.93 5.65
N LEU A 292 1.82 -0.57 6.07
CA LEU A 292 3.03 -1.28 5.70
C LEU A 292 2.99 -2.71 6.23
N LEU A 293 2.63 -2.93 7.49
CA LEU A 293 2.51 -4.25 8.11
C LEU A 293 1.55 -5.17 7.35
N ALA A 294 0.38 -4.67 6.95
CA ALA A 294 -0.58 -5.43 6.14
C ALA A 294 0.05 -5.90 4.81
N ASN A 295 0.79 -5.00 4.15
CA ASN A 295 1.49 -5.31 2.91
C ASN A 295 2.68 -6.27 3.12
N VAL A 296 3.39 -6.17 4.25
CA VAL A 296 4.47 -7.09 4.62
C VAL A 296 3.94 -8.50 4.86
N TYR A 297 2.80 -8.66 5.56
CA TYR A 297 2.18 -9.98 5.74
C TYR A 297 1.71 -10.60 4.42
N GLU A 298 1.07 -9.82 3.55
CA GLU A 298 0.64 -10.34 2.25
C GLU A 298 1.84 -10.63 1.33
N ALA A 299 2.90 -9.82 1.39
CA ALA A 299 4.15 -10.09 0.69
C ALA A 299 4.84 -11.36 1.23
N ALA A 300 4.87 -11.57 2.54
CA ALA A 300 5.38 -12.80 3.17
C ALA A 300 4.59 -14.02 2.74
N ARG A 301 3.26 -13.90 2.65
CA ARG A 301 2.37 -14.98 2.16
C ARG A 301 2.73 -15.38 0.74
N ARG A 302 2.97 -14.40 -0.13
CA ARG A 302 3.41 -14.65 -1.51
C ARG A 302 4.83 -15.19 -1.59
N PHE A 303 5.74 -14.65 -0.79
CA PHE A 303 7.11 -15.11 -0.70
C PHE A 303 7.16 -16.60 -0.32
N ARG A 304 6.36 -17.03 0.65
CA ARG A 304 6.18 -18.45 1.00
C ARG A 304 5.76 -19.33 -0.19
N ILE A 305 4.90 -18.81 -1.08
CA ILE A 305 4.35 -19.57 -2.22
C ILE A 305 5.30 -19.60 -3.42
N TYR A 306 5.98 -18.49 -3.70
CA TYR A 306 6.70 -18.25 -4.96
C TYR A 306 8.22 -18.08 -4.81
N ALA A 307 8.78 -18.26 -3.61
CA ALA A 307 10.23 -18.23 -3.43
C ALA A 307 10.93 -19.28 -4.30
N VAL A 308 12.15 -18.95 -4.73
CA VAL A 308 13.04 -19.86 -5.46
C VAL A 308 13.33 -21.09 -4.58
N PRO A 309 13.40 -22.31 -5.14
CA PRO A 309 13.58 -23.55 -4.36
C PRO A 309 14.79 -23.57 -3.41
N ASP A 310 15.84 -22.80 -3.72
CA ASP A 310 17.06 -22.73 -2.92
C ASP A 310 16.95 -21.80 -1.70
N VAL A 311 15.82 -21.11 -1.54
CA VAL A 311 15.53 -20.21 -0.44
C VAL A 311 14.60 -20.91 0.55
N ASP A 312 15.04 -21.04 1.80
CA ASP A 312 14.18 -21.50 2.90
C ASP A 312 13.17 -20.41 3.28
N ALA A 313 12.09 -20.32 2.51
CA ALA A 313 11.07 -19.31 2.70
C ALA A 313 10.29 -19.50 4.00
N GLU A 314 10.13 -20.74 4.47
CA GLU A 314 9.45 -21.00 5.73
C GLU A 314 10.26 -20.52 6.92
N ALA A 315 11.58 -20.72 6.94
CA ALA A 315 12.42 -20.16 8.00
C ALA A 315 12.33 -18.64 8.06
N VAL A 316 12.37 -17.95 6.91
CA VAL A 316 12.25 -16.48 6.86
C VAL A 316 10.87 -16.01 7.34
N VAL A 317 9.79 -16.69 6.92
CA VAL A 317 8.45 -16.29 7.36
C VAL A 317 8.20 -16.63 8.82
N ALA A 318 8.82 -17.70 9.36
CA ALA A 318 8.77 -18.01 10.79
C ALA A 318 9.33 -16.86 11.63
N GLU A 319 10.41 -16.21 11.20
CA GLU A 319 10.95 -15.02 11.90
C GLU A 319 9.90 -13.90 12.02
N LEU A 320 9.02 -13.72 11.03
CA LEU A 320 7.92 -12.73 11.10
C LEU A 320 6.80 -13.18 12.06
N LEU A 321 6.52 -14.47 12.13
CA LEU A 321 5.47 -15.05 12.98
C LEU A 321 5.90 -15.14 14.45
N ASP A 322 7.20 -15.25 14.73
CA ASP A 322 7.76 -15.22 16.08
C ASP A 322 7.65 -13.82 16.73
N ILE A 323 7.40 -12.78 15.92
CA ILE A 323 7.12 -11.43 16.41
C ILE A 323 5.65 -11.35 16.82
N ASP A 324 5.38 -11.08 18.10
CA ASP A 324 4.03 -10.85 18.63
C ASP A 324 3.45 -9.49 18.17
N CYS A 325 3.21 -9.36 16.87
CA CYS A 325 2.55 -8.20 16.29
C CYS A 325 1.05 -8.23 16.50
N VAL A 326 0.41 -9.40 16.38
CA VAL A 326 -1.05 -9.51 16.43
C VAL A 326 -1.56 -9.26 17.84
N GLY A 327 -0.91 -9.80 18.87
CA GLY A 327 -1.24 -9.52 20.27
C GLY A 327 -1.07 -8.05 20.60
N VAL A 328 0.07 -7.45 20.23
CA VAL A 328 0.31 -6.00 20.40
C VAL A 328 -0.76 -5.16 19.73
N VAL A 329 -0.98 -5.33 18.41
CA VAL A 329 -1.94 -4.54 17.63
C VAL A 329 -3.36 -4.69 18.18
N THR A 330 -3.73 -5.90 18.60
CA THR A 330 -5.03 -6.17 19.21
C THR A 330 -5.21 -5.38 20.50
N ASN A 331 -4.25 -5.48 21.41
CA ASN A 331 -4.35 -4.91 22.75
C ASN A 331 -4.21 -3.38 22.76
N THR A 332 -3.32 -2.82 21.94
CA THR A 332 -2.97 -1.39 22.02
C THR A 332 -3.68 -0.51 20.99
N LEU A 333 -4.15 -1.09 19.88
CA LEU A 333 -4.84 -0.34 18.83
C LEU A 333 -6.30 -0.74 18.73
N VAL A 334 -6.60 -2.03 18.49
CA VAL A 334 -7.98 -2.47 18.24
C VAL A 334 -8.86 -2.34 19.48
N GLY A 335 -8.37 -2.82 20.63
CA GLY A 335 -9.08 -2.84 21.91
C GLY A 335 -9.19 -1.47 22.58
N GLU A 336 -8.43 -0.47 22.16
CA GLU A 336 -8.33 0.82 22.83
C GLU A 336 -9.23 1.89 22.15
N PRO A 337 -10.36 2.31 22.76
CA PRO A 337 -11.29 3.25 22.14
C PRO A 337 -10.71 4.66 21.96
N SER A 338 -9.70 5.02 22.75
CA SER A 338 -9.01 6.32 22.68
C SER A 338 -8.03 6.43 21.52
N CYS A 339 -7.72 5.31 20.84
CA CYS A 339 -6.85 5.28 19.67
C CYS A 339 -7.54 5.89 18.44
N ASP A 340 -6.76 6.58 17.60
CA ASP A 340 -7.24 7.15 16.33
C ASP A 340 -8.03 6.12 15.51
N TYR A 341 -9.18 6.54 15.00
CA TYR A 341 -10.11 5.68 14.26
C TYR A 341 -9.49 5.10 12.98
N THR A 342 -8.70 5.88 12.26
CA THR A 342 -8.07 5.43 11.01
C THR A 342 -6.96 4.43 11.31
N ALA A 343 -6.16 4.65 12.35
CA ALA A 343 -5.18 3.68 12.84
C ALA A 343 -5.85 2.36 13.22
N ARG A 344 -6.98 2.39 13.94
CA ARG A 344 -7.78 1.19 14.26
C ARG A 344 -8.27 0.45 13.02
N CYS A 345 -8.72 1.17 11.99
CA CYS A 345 -9.18 0.56 10.75
C CYS A 345 -8.05 -0.19 10.03
N VAL A 346 -6.88 0.43 9.90
CA VAL A 346 -5.74 -0.17 9.20
C VAL A 346 -5.11 -1.29 10.04
N ALA A 347 -5.13 -1.18 11.37
CA ALA A 347 -4.75 -2.27 12.28
C ALA A 347 -5.56 -3.56 12.01
N ILE A 348 -6.87 -3.45 11.78
CA ILE A 348 -7.70 -4.61 11.42
C ILE A 348 -7.28 -5.19 10.04
N ASP A 349 -6.88 -4.36 9.08
CA ASP A 349 -6.36 -4.88 7.80
C ASP A 349 -5.04 -5.63 7.97
N ALA A 350 -4.15 -5.15 8.84
CA ALA A 350 -2.89 -5.82 9.17
C ALA A 350 -3.14 -7.18 9.82
N VAL A 351 -4.05 -7.23 10.80
CA VAL A 351 -4.47 -8.47 11.45
C VAL A 351 -5.13 -9.44 10.45
N ASN A 352 -5.98 -8.93 9.55
CA ASN A 352 -6.57 -9.75 8.48
C ASN A 352 -5.49 -10.37 7.57
N ALA A 353 -4.44 -9.61 7.22
CA ALA A 353 -3.33 -10.12 6.43
C ALA A 353 -2.51 -11.17 7.21
N ALA A 354 -2.27 -10.95 8.51
CA ALA A 354 -1.60 -11.91 9.39
C ALA A 354 -2.37 -13.24 9.50
N LEU A 355 -3.70 -13.19 9.66
CA LEU A 355 -4.55 -14.39 9.70
C LEU A 355 -4.49 -15.19 8.40
N ARG A 356 -4.41 -14.50 7.24
CA ARG A 356 -4.26 -15.16 5.92
C ARG A 356 -2.88 -15.75 5.70
N LEU A 357 -1.84 -15.18 6.31
CA LEU A 357 -0.52 -15.79 6.33
C LEU A 357 -0.55 -17.10 7.14
N GLY A 358 -1.33 -17.13 8.22
CA GLY A 358 -1.46 -18.27 9.13
C GLY A 358 -0.30 -18.34 10.14
N GLY A 359 -0.48 -19.16 11.17
CA GLY A 359 0.50 -19.29 12.27
C GLY A 359 0.27 -18.31 13.43
N VAL A 360 -0.83 -17.56 13.42
CA VAL A 360 -1.23 -16.69 14.56
C VAL A 360 -1.63 -17.56 15.76
N PRO A 361 -1.10 -17.31 16.97
CA PRO A 361 -1.46 -18.04 18.18
C PRO A 361 -2.96 -17.98 18.49
N SER A 362 -3.53 -19.08 18.97
CA SER A 362 -4.96 -19.15 19.29
C SER A 362 -5.39 -18.18 20.41
N GLU A 363 -4.45 -17.81 21.29
CA GLU A 363 -4.67 -16.81 22.33
C GLU A 363 -4.83 -15.40 21.76
N ASP A 364 -4.04 -15.02 20.77
CA ASP A 364 -4.17 -13.71 20.11
C ASP A 364 -5.46 -13.63 19.29
N ILE A 365 -5.88 -14.74 18.66
CA ILE A 365 -7.17 -14.82 17.97
C ILE A 365 -8.32 -14.65 18.96
N PHE A 366 -8.25 -15.28 20.14
CA PHE A 366 -9.23 -15.08 21.21
C PHE A 366 -9.28 -13.62 21.68
N ASN A 367 -8.13 -13.02 22.02
CA ASN A 367 -8.05 -11.62 22.46
C ASN A 367 -8.60 -10.65 21.41
N LEU A 368 -8.38 -10.97 20.13
CA LEU A 368 -8.90 -10.20 19.00
C LEU A 368 -10.42 -10.29 18.91
N VAL A 369 -10.99 -11.49 18.99
CA VAL A 369 -12.45 -11.67 18.99
C VAL A 369 -13.06 -10.97 20.20
N GLN A 370 -12.51 -11.14 21.39
CA GLN A 370 -12.96 -10.47 22.60
C GLN A 370 -12.93 -8.93 22.44
N SER A 371 -11.83 -8.38 21.90
CA SER A 371 -11.69 -6.94 21.63
C SER A 371 -12.71 -6.44 20.61
N MET A 372 -12.95 -7.19 19.53
CA MET A 372 -13.95 -6.82 18.52
C MET A 372 -15.35 -6.79 19.13
N LEU A 373 -15.73 -7.84 19.87
CA LEU A 373 -17.06 -7.99 20.45
C LEU A 373 -17.34 -7.03 21.61
N THR A 374 -16.34 -6.63 22.39
CA THR A 374 -16.52 -5.75 23.55
C THR A 374 -16.21 -4.27 23.28
N ARG A 375 -15.38 -3.95 22.28
CA ARG A 375 -14.89 -2.57 22.03
C ARG A 375 -15.17 -2.05 20.63
N VAL A 376 -15.32 -2.92 19.62
CA VAL A 376 -15.54 -2.48 18.23
C VAL A 376 -17.03 -2.51 17.89
N TYR A 377 -17.69 -3.66 17.97
CA TYR A 377 -19.10 -3.78 17.62
C TYR A 377 -20.02 -2.92 18.49
N PRO A 378 -19.81 -2.80 19.82
CA PRO A 378 -20.63 -1.91 20.65
C PRO A 378 -20.47 -0.42 20.33
N SER A 379 -19.43 -0.04 19.59
CA SER A 379 -19.27 1.35 19.11
C SER A 379 -20.16 1.67 17.90
N TYR A 380 -20.86 0.68 17.35
CA TYR A 380 -21.82 0.86 16.26
C TYR A 380 -23.06 1.61 16.74
N SER A 381 -23.49 2.61 15.96
CA SER A 381 -24.75 3.30 16.14
C SER A 381 -25.42 3.51 14.78
N SER A 382 -26.70 3.16 14.68
CA SER A 382 -27.51 3.39 13.47
C SER A 382 -27.68 4.88 13.13
N SER A 383 -27.45 5.77 14.10
CA SER A 383 -27.46 7.23 13.92
C SER A 383 -26.09 7.83 13.59
N ASP A 384 -24.99 7.08 13.77
CA ASP A 384 -23.63 7.53 13.48
C ASP A 384 -22.87 6.49 12.64
N HIS A 385 -22.90 6.67 11.31
CA HIS A 385 -22.21 5.81 10.35
C HIS A 385 -20.68 5.78 10.53
N ARG A 386 -20.10 6.58 11.44
CA ARG A 386 -18.66 6.57 11.76
C ARG A 386 -18.16 5.21 12.22
N GLY A 387 -18.97 4.37 12.87
CA GLY A 387 -18.56 2.99 13.24
C GLY A 387 -18.48 2.02 12.05
N SER A 388 -19.04 2.37 10.90
CA SER A 388 -19.30 1.41 9.82
C SER A 388 -18.05 0.85 9.16
N VAL A 389 -16.96 1.63 8.97
CA VAL A 389 -15.76 1.13 8.27
C VAL A 389 -14.98 0.17 9.16
N LEU A 390 -14.69 0.56 10.41
CA LEU A 390 -14.01 -0.28 11.38
C LEU A 390 -14.79 -1.57 11.62
N MET A 391 -16.11 -1.47 11.83
CA MET A 391 -16.99 -2.62 11.97
C MET A 391 -16.99 -3.50 10.72
N ASN A 392 -17.07 -2.92 9.51
CA ASN A 392 -17.04 -3.70 8.27
C ASN A 392 -15.73 -4.49 8.12
N LYS A 393 -14.60 -3.91 8.51
CA LYS A 393 -13.30 -4.59 8.52
C LYS A 393 -13.28 -5.68 9.59
N ALA A 394 -13.75 -5.38 10.80
CA ALA A 394 -13.85 -6.35 11.90
C ALA A 394 -14.74 -7.54 11.51
N THR A 395 -15.90 -7.32 10.86
CA THR A 395 -16.78 -8.40 10.37
C THR A 395 -16.08 -9.28 9.35
N ARG A 396 -15.27 -8.73 8.44
CA ARG A 396 -14.50 -9.56 7.51
C ARG A 396 -13.50 -10.46 8.23
N VAL A 397 -12.85 -9.92 9.27
CA VAL A 397 -11.90 -10.67 10.10
C VAL A 397 -12.61 -11.72 10.93
N LEU A 398 -13.72 -11.38 11.59
CA LEU A 398 -14.51 -12.31 12.38
C LEU A 398 -15.02 -13.47 11.52
N LEU A 399 -15.58 -13.19 10.34
CA LEU A 399 -16.02 -14.24 9.41
C LEU A 399 -14.84 -15.11 8.95
N LEU A 400 -13.67 -14.51 8.66
CA LEU A 400 -12.47 -15.28 8.34
C LEU A 400 -12.08 -16.23 9.49
N ILE A 401 -12.11 -15.75 10.74
CA ILE A 401 -11.80 -16.58 11.92
C ILE A 401 -12.80 -17.73 12.04
N MET A 402 -14.10 -17.45 11.91
CA MET A 402 -15.15 -18.46 12.00
C MET A 402 -15.05 -19.51 10.89
N ASP A 403 -14.68 -19.10 9.67
CA ASP A 403 -14.57 -20.01 8.51
C ASP A 403 -13.27 -20.83 8.49
N SER A 404 -12.17 -20.29 9.04
CA SER A 404 -10.82 -20.84 8.81
C SER A 404 -10.03 -21.21 10.07
N SER A 405 -10.50 -20.83 11.26
CA SER A 405 -9.80 -21.17 12.50
C SER A 405 -9.86 -22.68 12.77
N ARG A 406 -8.70 -23.28 13.05
CA ARG A 406 -8.58 -24.68 13.47
C ARG A 406 -8.82 -24.88 14.98
N SER A 407 -8.84 -23.80 15.74
CA SER A 407 -9.03 -23.79 17.19
C SER A 407 -10.39 -23.17 17.51
N ASP A 408 -11.13 -23.75 18.45
CA ASP A 408 -12.40 -23.20 18.92
C ASP A 408 -12.22 -22.17 20.04
N LYS A 409 -10.98 -21.91 20.51
CA LYS A 409 -10.69 -20.92 21.58
C LYS A 409 -11.29 -19.52 21.31
N TRP A 410 -11.48 -19.12 20.05
CA TRP A 410 -12.14 -17.85 19.73
C TRP A 410 -13.61 -17.81 20.17
N ALA A 411 -14.26 -18.97 20.28
CA ALA A 411 -15.65 -19.12 20.72
C ALA A 411 -15.83 -18.71 22.18
N ASP A 412 -14.81 -18.90 23.03
CA ASP A 412 -14.80 -18.47 24.43
C ASP A 412 -15.12 -16.96 24.53
N GLY A 413 -14.67 -16.17 23.56
CA GLY A 413 -14.98 -14.74 23.48
C GLY A 413 -16.48 -14.44 23.34
N PHE A 414 -17.29 -15.32 22.73
CA PHE A 414 -18.74 -15.18 22.69
C PHE A 414 -19.42 -15.63 23.99
N TYR A 415 -18.85 -16.63 24.67
CA TYR A 415 -19.37 -17.12 25.95
C TYR A 415 -19.09 -16.16 27.11
N GLU A 416 -18.04 -15.34 27.01
CA GLU A 416 -17.67 -14.35 28.02
C GLU A 416 -18.47 -13.05 27.97
N ILE A 417 -19.35 -12.88 26.98
CA ILE A 417 -20.06 -11.60 26.78
C ILE A 417 -21.50 -11.68 27.28
N ASP A 418 -21.90 -10.65 28.01
CA ASP A 418 -23.21 -10.54 28.63
C ASP A 418 -24.35 -10.41 27.63
N ASP A 419 -24.19 -9.68 26.52
CA ASP A 419 -25.21 -9.51 25.48
C ASP A 419 -24.67 -9.29 24.05
N LEU A 420 -25.56 -9.47 23.07
CA LEU A 420 -25.30 -9.23 21.65
C LEU A 420 -26.23 -8.12 21.12
N VAL A 421 -26.40 -7.05 21.90
CA VAL A 421 -27.29 -5.93 21.53
C VAL A 421 -26.87 -5.30 20.20
N TRP A 422 -25.58 -5.12 19.97
CA TRP A 422 -25.04 -4.61 18.70
C TRP A 422 -25.51 -5.42 17.49
N LEU A 423 -25.63 -6.75 17.61
CA LEU A 423 -26.09 -7.62 16.52
C LEU A 423 -27.60 -7.45 16.31
N SER A 424 -28.35 -7.28 17.39
CA SER A 424 -29.79 -6.97 17.34
C SER A 424 -30.04 -5.66 16.59
N ASP A 425 -29.27 -4.61 16.91
CA ASP A 425 -29.36 -3.30 16.28
C ASP A 425 -29.00 -3.37 14.80
N MET A 426 -27.95 -4.12 14.43
CA MET A 426 -27.56 -4.30 13.04
C MET A 426 -28.60 -5.05 12.21
N LEU A 427 -29.30 -6.04 12.79
CA LEU A 427 -30.33 -6.83 12.08
C LEU A 427 -31.54 -5.99 11.66
N VAL A 428 -31.80 -4.87 12.35
CA VAL A 428 -32.93 -3.97 12.08
C VAL A 428 -32.49 -2.59 11.59
N ASP A 429 -31.20 -2.41 11.31
CA ASP A 429 -30.63 -1.15 10.86
C ASP A 429 -31.28 -0.68 9.56
N ALA A 430 -31.36 0.63 9.29
CA ALA A 430 -31.92 1.14 8.04
C ALA A 430 -31.07 0.78 6.79
N SER A 431 -29.77 0.61 6.97
CA SER A 431 -28.82 0.21 5.93
C SER A 431 -28.91 -1.27 5.62
N SER A 432 -29.29 -1.61 4.38
CA SER A 432 -29.28 -2.98 3.89
C SER A 432 -27.91 -3.65 4.01
N ARG A 433 -26.82 -2.88 3.88
CA ARG A 433 -25.46 -3.39 4.03
C ARG A 433 -25.14 -3.78 5.47
N ALA A 434 -25.66 -3.05 6.47
CA ALA A 434 -25.49 -3.42 7.87
C ALA A 434 -26.28 -4.70 8.20
N ARG A 435 -27.52 -4.78 7.72
CA ARG A 435 -28.36 -5.99 7.85
C ARG A 435 -27.73 -7.21 7.17
N GLU A 436 -27.21 -7.06 5.95
CA GLU A 436 -26.49 -8.12 5.22
C GLU A 436 -25.34 -8.69 6.06
N ARG A 437 -24.55 -7.82 6.70
CA ARG A 437 -23.41 -8.23 7.54
C ARG A 437 -23.84 -8.93 8.81
N ALA A 438 -24.90 -8.45 9.45
CA ALA A 438 -25.48 -9.12 10.61
C ALA A 438 -25.92 -10.54 10.25
N TRP A 439 -26.61 -10.71 9.12
CA TRP A 439 -27.00 -12.04 8.64
C TRP A 439 -25.83 -12.94 8.28
N GLN A 440 -24.73 -12.40 7.72
CA GLN A 440 -23.52 -13.18 7.50
C GLN A 440 -22.91 -13.69 8.80
N ILE A 441 -22.87 -12.86 9.85
CA ILE A 441 -22.40 -13.28 11.19
C ILE A 441 -23.31 -14.37 11.72
N VAL A 442 -24.64 -14.16 11.70
CA VAL A 442 -25.62 -15.15 12.17
C VAL A 442 -25.46 -16.47 11.44
N ALA A 443 -25.40 -16.46 10.10
CA ALA A 443 -25.25 -17.66 9.28
C ALA A 443 -23.96 -18.43 9.62
N ALA A 444 -22.83 -17.72 9.78
CA ALA A 444 -21.58 -18.34 10.21
C ALA A 444 -21.68 -18.89 11.65
N SER A 445 -22.39 -18.21 12.54
CA SER A 445 -22.52 -18.60 13.95
C SER A 445 -23.48 -19.78 14.19
N VAL A 446 -24.41 -20.05 13.28
CA VAL A 446 -25.34 -21.20 13.38
C VAL A 446 -25.01 -22.31 12.39
N GLY A 447 -23.91 -22.17 11.66
CA GLY A 447 -23.47 -23.12 10.65
C GLY A 447 -23.12 -24.50 11.24
N PRO A 448 -23.04 -25.54 10.38
CA PRO A 448 -22.67 -26.89 10.81
C PRO A 448 -21.29 -26.88 11.48
N SER A 449 -21.20 -27.37 12.72
CA SER A 449 -19.98 -27.38 13.56
C SER A 449 -19.59 -26.04 14.18
N SER A 450 -20.45 -25.01 14.12
CA SER A 450 -20.20 -23.77 14.87
C SER A 450 -20.20 -24.05 16.38
N PRO A 451 -19.14 -23.66 17.11
CA PRO A 451 -19.05 -23.85 18.56
C PRO A 451 -19.91 -22.86 19.35
N ILE A 452 -20.59 -21.89 18.71
CA ILE A 452 -21.38 -20.83 19.38
C ILE A 452 -22.86 -20.84 19.00
N ALA A 453 -23.35 -21.91 18.38
CA ALA A 453 -24.73 -21.99 17.91
C ALA A 453 -25.75 -21.90 19.06
N ASP A 454 -25.41 -22.45 20.23
CA ASP A 454 -26.18 -22.35 21.46
C ASP A 454 -26.25 -20.92 22.01
N VAL A 455 -25.14 -20.16 21.95
CA VAL A 455 -25.10 -18.74 22.34
C VAL A 455 -26.09 -17.93 21.49
N ILE A 456 -26.04 -18.11 20.16
CA ILE A 456 -26.97 -17.41 19.26
C ILE A 456 -28.41 -17.85 19.50
N ALA A 457 -28.68 -19.14 19.65
CA ALA A 457 -30.03 -19.65 19.91
C ALA A 457 -30.62 -19.11 21.23
N ALA A 458 -29.78 -18.97 22.27
CA ALA A 458 -30.20 -18.42 23.55
C ALA A 458 -30.51 -16.91 23.48
N LYS A 459 -29.73 -16.15 22.70
CA LYS A 459 -29.91 -14.69 22.56
C LYS A 459 -30.98 -14.32 21.54
N PHE A 460 -31.19 -15.14 20.52
CA PHE A 460 -32.12 -14.90 19.41
C PHE A 460 -32.99 -16.15 19.16
N PRO A 461 -33.96 -16.44 20.04
CA PRO A 461 -34.78 -17.65 19.94
C PRO A 461 -35.64 -17.73 18.67
N ASP A 462 -35.94 -16.57 18.08
CA ASP A 462 -36.75 -16.40 16.86
C ASP A 462 -35.89 -16.16 15.61
N ILE A 463 -34.57 -16.38 15.67
CA ILE A 463 -33.65 -16.00 14.59
C ILE A 463 -34.00 -16.63 13.23
N PHE A 464 -34.45 -17.89 13.22
CA PHE A 464 -34.84 -18.60 12.00
C PHE A 464 -36.15 -18.06 11.40
N GLU A 465 -37.10 -17.65 12.23
CA GLU A 465 -38.33 -16.99 11.78
C GLU A 465 -38.01 -15.62 11.17
N ARG A 466 -37.15 -14.84 11.85
CA ARG A 466 -36.65 -13.55 11.36
C ARG A 466 -35.88 -13.68 10.05
N ALA A 467 -35.02 -14.70 9.94
CA ALA A 467 -34.25 -14.99 8.73
C ALA A 467 -35.19 -15.33 7.55
N THR A 468 -36.19 -16.19 7.80
CA THR A 468 -37.19 -16.58 6.80
C THR A 468 -38.02 -15.37 6.34
N ALA A 469 -38.48 -14.54 7.28
CA ALA A 469 -39.21 -13.32 6.97
C ALA A 469 -38.38 -12.37 6.11
N CYS A 470 -37.11 -12.15 6.47
CA CYS A 470 -36.18 -11.31 5.72
C CYS A 470 -35.90 -11.87 4.32
N ALA A 471 -35.63 -13.17 4.19
CA ALA A 471 -35.33 -13.82 2.91
C ALA A 471 -36.51 -13.74 1.91
N LEU A 472 -37.74 -13.79 2.41
CA LEU A 472 -38.96 -13.76 1.62
C LEU A 472 -39.52 -12.35 1.37
N ASP A 473 -39.04 -11.35 2.11
CA ASP A 473 -39.43 -9.95 1.92
C ASP A 473 -39.06 -9.49 0.50
N LYS A 474 -39.99 -8.88 -0.23
CA LYS A 474 -39.72 -8.38 -1.59
C LYS A 474 -39.18 -6.95 -1.59
N GLU A 475 -39.35 -6.23 -0.49
CA GLU A 475 -38.88 -4.87 -0.31
C GLU A 475 -37.43 -4.82 0.21
N GLU A 476 -36.94 -5.93 0.77
CA GLU A 476 -35.57 -6.08 1.26
C GLU A 476 -34.54 -6.25 0.13
N ALA A 477 -33.34 -5.71 0.34
CA ALA A 477 -32.27 -5.74 -0.65
C ALA A 477 -31.82 -7.18 -0.93
N ALA A 478 -31.61 -7.51 -2.21
CA ALA A 478 -31.26 -8.87 -2.64
C ALA A 478 -30.05 -9.48 -1.92
N VAL A 479 -29.04 -8.67 -1.59
CA VAL A 479 -27.86 -9.10 -0.83
C VAL A 479 -28.20 -9.49 0.61
N THR A 480 -29.05 -8.72 1.28
CA THR A 480 -29.55 -9.02 2.64
C THR A 480 -30.36 -10.30 2.63
N ARG A 481 -31.26 -10.46 1.66
CA ARG A 481 -32.09 -11.66 1.53
C ARG A 481 -31.26 -12.91 1.29
N ALA A 482 -30.26 -12.80 0.42
CA ALA A 482 -29.33 -13.90 0.16
C ALA A 482 -28.49 -14.25 1.39
N ALA A 483 -28.11 -13.27 2.21
CA ALA A 483 -27.40 -13.50 3.46
C ALA A 483 -28.30 -14.15 4.53
N ALA A 484 -29.56 -13.73 4.65
CA ALA A 484 -30.52 -14.32 5.58
C ALA A 484 -30.97 -15.75 5.18
N PHE A 485 -30.91 -16.07 3.88
CA PHE A 485 -31.24 -17.40 3.37
C PHE A 485 -30.13 -18.43 3.61
N ARG A 486 -28.87 -17.98 3.61
CA ARG A 486 -27.72 -18.83 3.96
C ARG A 486 -27.77 -19.18 5.44
#